data_AF-A0A6B3HED2-F1
#
_entry.id   AF-A0A6B3HED2-F1
#
_cell.length_a   1.000
_cell.length_b   1.000
_cell.length_c   1.000
_cell.angle_alpha   90.00
_cell.angle_beta   90.00
_cell.angle_gamma   90.00
#
_symmetry.space_group_name_H-M   'P 1'
#
loop_
_entity.id
_entity.type
_entity.pdbx_description
1 polymer ?
#
loop_
_entity_poly.entity_id
_entity_poly.type
_entity_poly.pdbx_seq_one_letter_code
_entity_poly.pdbx_strand_id
1 'polypeptide(L)'
;GKLIPKATPEERTELLKRAEQLKADVRAADAAQDEADAEAKRLLLLLGNIVHEDVPVGGEEDFVVLETHGTIRDFGAEGFEPKDHLELGEALGAIDMERGAKVSGSRFYYLTGIGALLELALVNAAIAQATEAGFIPMLTPA
;
A
#
# COMPACT_ATOMS: atom_id res chain seq x y z
N GLY A 1 -4.28 32.50 40.20
CA GLY A 1 -4.76 31.71 41.36
C GLY A 1 -4.20 32.21 42.69
N LYS A 2 -2.93 31.93 43.01
CA LYS A 2 -2.34 32.14 44.35
C LYS A 2 -2.27 33.61 44.85
N LEU A 3 -2.35 34.60 43.95
CA LEU A 3 -2.25 36.04 44.27
C LEU A 3 -3.61 36.71 44.54
N ILE A 4 -4.71 36.13 44.02
CA ILE A 4 -6.08 36.70 44.11
C ILE A 4 -6.60 36.81 45.56
N PRO A 5 -6.29 35.88 46.49
CA PRO A 5 -6.71 36.01 47.90
C PRO A 5 -5.93 37.05 48.71
N LYS A 6 -4.80 37.56 48.20
CA LYS A 6 -3.87 38.46 48.91
C LYS A 6 -3.84 39.88 48.33
N ALA A 7 -4.65 40.16 47.31
CA ALA A 7 -4.64 41.38 46.52
C ALA A 7 -5.67 42.41 47.03
N THR A 8 -5.40 43.70 46.84
CA THR A 8 -6.38 44.78 47.10
C THR A 8 -7.58 44.68 46.13
N PRO A 9 -8.72 45.36 46.40
CA PRO A 9 -9.90 45.31 45.52
C PRO A 9 -9.61 45.71 44.06
N GLU A 10 -8.77 46.72 43.84
CA GLU A 10 -8.34 47.12 42.49
C GLU A 10 -7.44 46.06 41.83
N GLU A 11 -6.45 45.54 42.55
CA GLU A 11 -5.53 44.50 42.07
C GLU A 11 -6.26 43.19 41.76
N ARG A 12 -7.29 42.85 42.55
CA ARG A 12 -8.12 41.65 42.35
C ARG A 12 -8.87 41.70 41.04
N THR A 13 -9.38 42.87 40.65
CA THR A 13 -10.10 43.07 39.40
C THR A 13 -9.18 42.85 38.20
N GLU A 14 -7.96 43.40 38.25
CA GLU A 14 -6.95 43.20 37.20
C GLU A 14 -6.46 41.75 37.13
N LEU A 15 -6.27 41.08 38.28
CA LEU A 15 -5.90 39.67 38.32
C LEU A 15 -6.98 38.74 37.76
N LEU A 16 -8.27 39.05 37.95
CA LEU A 16 -9.38 38.31 37.36
C LEU A 16 -9.44 38.52 35.85
N LYS A 17 -9.28 39.76 35.37
CA LYS A 17 -9.20 40.07 33.94
C LYS A 17 -8.04 39.33 33.27
N ARG A 18 -6.87 39.29 33.91
CA ARG A 18 -5.71 38.52 33.44
C ARG A 18 -5.96 37.01 33.44
N ALA A 19 -6.71 36.48 34.41
CA ALA A 19 -7.05 35.07 34.45
C ALA A 19 -8.01 34.68 33.32
N GLU A 20 -9.00 35.51 33.00
CA GLU A 20 -9.90 35.29 31.85
C GLU A 20 -9.15 35.41 30.52
N GLN A 21 -8.25 36.41 30.38
CA GLN A 21 -7.40 36.51 29.20
C GLN A 21 -6.51 35.28 29.03
N LEU A 22 -5.84 34.84 30.11
CA LEU A 22 -5.00 33.65 30.08
C LEU A 22 -5.79 32.40 29.68
N LYS A 23 -7.03 32.27 30.15
CA LYS A 23 -7.93 31.16 29.77
C LYS A 23 -8.30 31.22 28.28
N ALA A 24 -8.52 32.41 27.73
CA ALA A 24 -8.75 32.59 26.29
C ALA A 24 -7.50 32.25 25.47
N ASP A 25 -6.33 32.72 25.92
CA ASP A 25 -5.05 32.47 25.25
C ASP A 25 -4.70 30.97 25.24
N VAL A 26 -4.92 30.27 26.37
CA VAL A 26 -4.72 28.81 26.45
C VAL A 26 -5.64 28.09 25.46
N ARG A 27 -6.94 28.45 25.41
CA ARG A 27 -7.87 27.83 24.46
C ARG A 27 -7.46 28.06 23.00
N ALA A 28 -6.96 29.24 22.68
CA ALA A 28 -6.48 29.56 21.34
C ALA A 28 -5.20 28.77 21.00
N ALA A 29 -4.27 28.64 21.96
CA ALA A 29 -3.05 27.86 21.80
C ALA A 29 -3.32 26.36 21.64
N ASP A 30 -4.23 25.81 22.44
CA ASP A 30 -4.65 24.40 22.34
C ASP A 30 -5.24 24.12 20.96
N ALA A 31 -6.14 24.98 20.47
CA ALA A 31 -6.73 24.83 19.13
C ALA A 31 -5.66 24.91 18.01
N ALA A 32 -4.70 25.82 18.13
CA ALA A 32 -3.60 25.93 17.15
C ALA A 32 -2.66 24.73 17.19
N GLN A 33 -2.42 24.15 18.38
CA GLN A 33 -1.60 22.94 18.52
C GLN A 33 -2.32 21.72 17.94
N ASP A 34 -3.62 21.56 18.18
CA ASP A 34 -4.41 20.48 17.58
C ASP A 34 -4.39 20.53 16.04
N GLU A 35 -4.51 21.73 15.47
CA GLU A 35 -4.42 21.93 14.02
C GLU A 35 -3.03 21.60 13.48
N ALA A 36 -1.98 22.09 14.14
CA ALA A 36 -0.60 21.83 13.75
C ALA A 36 -0.24 20.34 13.85
N ASP A 37 -0.72 19.64 14.88
CA ASP A 37 -0.48 18.20 15.07
C ASP A 37 -1.22 17.36 14.04
N ALA A 38 -2.46 17.72 13.70
CA ALA A 38 -3.20 17.07 12.63
C ALA A 38 -2.48 17.22 11.28
N GLU A 39 -1.99 18.42 10.98
CA GLU A 39 -1.25 18.67 9.75
C GLU A 39 0.11 17.98 9.73
N ALA A 40 0.86 18.02 10.83
CA ALA A 40 2.13 17.32 10.96
C ALA A 40 1.94 15.81 10.76
N LYS A 41 0.91 15.22 11.37
CA LYS A 41 0.59 13.81 11.20
C LYS A 41 0.22 13.49 9.75
N ARG A 42 -0.57 14.34 9.09
CA ARG A 42 -0.91 14.19 7.67
C ARG A 42 0.34 14.18 6.80
N LEU A 43 1.25 15.14 7.02
CA LEU A 43 2.49 15.25 6.27
C LEU A 43 3.44 14.08 6.52
N LEU A 44 3.58 13.63 7.77
CA LEU A 44 4.41 12.48 8.13
C LEU A 44 3.94 11.19 7.44
N LEU A 45 2.63 11.00 7.28
CA LEU A 45 2.07 9.84 6.56
C LEU A 45 2.32 9.85 5.05
N LEU A 46 2.73 10.99 4.48
CA LEU A 46 3.08 11.12 3.07
C LEU A 46 4.56 10.86 2.79
N LEU A 47 5.40 10.80 3.83
CA LEU A 47 6.81 10.49 3.66
C LEU A 47 6.97 9.03 3.26
N GLY A 48 7.68 8.79 2.16
CA GLY A 48 8.10 7.46 1.76
C GLY A 48 9.09 6.86 2.77
N ASN A 49 9.26 5.54 2.70
CA ASN A 49 10.29 4.89 3.50
C ASN A 49 11.69 5.32 3.05
N ILE A 50 12.68 5.18 3.93
CA ILE A 50 14.08 5.44 3.59
C ILE A 50 14.53 4.41 2.55
N VAL A 51 15.11 4.88 1.47
CA VAL A 51 15.62 4.05 0.38
C VAL A 51 17.00 3.53 0.77
N HIS A 52 17.26 2.24 0.52
CA HIS A 52 18.56 1.62 0.77
C HIS A 52 19.62 2.20 -0.17
N GLU A 53 20.85 2.37 0.32
CA GLU A 53 21.93 3.08 -0.41
C GLU A 53 22.29 2.43 -1.76
N ASP A 54 22.14 1.11 -1.86
CA ASP A 54 22.42 0.35 -3.09
C ASP A 54 21.31 0.41 -4.16
N VAL A 55 20.16 1.05 -3.87
CA VAL A 55 19.07 1.14 -4.85
C VAL A 55 19.45 2.13 -5.95
N PRO A 56 19.37 1.73 -7.25
CA PRO A 56 19.62 2.63 -8.35
C PRO A 56 18.71 3.86 -8.30
N VAL A 57 19.31 5.04 -8.48
CA VAL A 57 18.57 6.30 -8.54
C VAL A 57 17.96 6.41 -9.93
N GLY A 58 16.63 6.56 -10.01
CA GLY A 58 15.95 6.81 -11.27
C GLY A 58 14.61 6.11 -11.41
N GLY A 59 14.18 5.92 -12.66
CA GLY A 59 12.91 5.31 -13.04
C GLY A 59 13.04 3.82 -13.39
N GLU A 60 12.02 3.29 -14.06
CA GLU A 60 12.02 1.89 -14.53
C GLU A 60 13.15 1.61 -15.54
N GLU A 61 13.61 2.65 -16.23
CA GLU A 61 14.74 2.63 -17.17
C GLU A 61 16.11 2.43 -16.50
N ASP A 62 16.21 2.71 -15.19
CA ASP A 62 17.45 2.64 -14.41
C ASP A 62 17.57 1.33 -13.61
N PHE A 63 16.63 0.39 -13.79
CA PHE A 63 16.71 -0.92 -13.16
C PHE A 63 17.92 -1.71 -13.65
N VAL A 64 18.66 -2.30 -12.71
CA VAL A 64 19.87 -3.07 -12.99
C VAL A 64 19.56 -4.56 -12.93
N VAL A 65 19.90 -5.29 -13.99
CA VAL A 65 19.82 -6.76 -14.00
C VAL A 65 20.92 -7.34 -13.13
N LEU A 66 20.55 -8.00 -12.03
CA LEU A 66 21.50 -8.63 -11.11
C LEU A 66 21.94 -10.01 -11.59
N GLU A 67 20.98 -10.80 -12.08
CA GLU A 67 21.21 -12.16 -12.55
C GLU A 67 20.15 -12.60 -13.55
N THR A 68 20.51 -13.56 -14.39
CA THR A 68 19.59 -14.26 -15.28
C THR A 68 19.75 -15.77 -15.06
N HIS A 69 18.63 -16.49 -15.06
CA HIS A 69 18.60 -17.94 -14.86
C HIS A 69 17.95 -18.61 -16.05
N GLY A 70 18.62 -19.63 -16.59
CA GLY A 70 18.16 -20.36 -17.78
C GLY A 70 18.47 -19.66 -19.09
N THR A 71 17.90 -20.17 -20.18
CA THR A 71 18.08 -19.65 -21.54
C THR A 71 16.72 -19.44 -22.19
N ILE A 72 16.52 -18.29 -22.84
CA ILE A 72 15.30 -18.01 -23.60
C ILE A 72 15.19 -19.04 -24.74
N ARG A 73 14.03 -19.70 -24.84
CA ARG A 73 13.75 -20.70 -25.86
C ARG A 73 13.68 -20.05 -27.24
N ASP A 74 14.38 -20.63 -28.21
CA ASP A 74 14.37 -20.17 -29.59
C ASP A 74 13.30 -20.90 -30.40
N PHE A 75 12.10 -20.33 -30.43
CA PHE A 75 10.99 -20.87 -31.22
C PHE A 75 11.22 -20.78 -32.73
N GLY A 76 12.01 -19.81 -33.19
CA GLY A 76 12.39 -19.67 -34.60
C GLY A 76 13.24 -20.83 -35.08
N ALA A 77 14.22 -21.26 -34.27
CA ALA A 77 14.99 -22.47 -34.53
C ALA A 77 14.14 -23.75 -34.53
N GLU A 78 13.00 -23.75 -33.81
CA GLU A 78 12.03 -24.85 -33.78
C GLU A 78 10.97 -24.77 -34.90
N GLY A 79 10.98 -23.69 -35.69
CA GLY A 79 10.16 -23.55 -36.89
C GLY A 79 8.73 -23.08 -36.66
N PHE A 80 8.44 -22.38 -35.56
CA PHE A 80 7.12 -21.78 -35.34
C PHE A 80 7.17 -20.44 -34.60
N GLU A 81 6.15 -19.61 -34.83
CA GLU A 81 5.93 -18.38 -34.08
C GLU A 81 5.10 -18.70 -32.82
N PRO A 82 5.57 -18.36 -31.61
CA PRO A 82 4.83 -18.61 -30.40
C PRO A 82 3.58 -17.73 -30.36
N LYS A 83 2.43 -18.34 -30.08
CA LYS A 83 1.21 -17.60 -29.71
C LYS A 83 1.38 -16.97 -28.35
N ASP A 84 0.73 -15.84 -28.12
CA ASP A 84 0.71 -15.23 -26.79
C ASP A 84 -0.14 -16.04 -25.80
N HIS A 85 -0.03 -15.68 -24.51
CA HIS A 85 -0.72 -16.40 -23.44
C HIS A 85 -2.25 -16.37 -23.57
N LEU A 86 -2.82 -15.31 -24.14
CA LEU A 86 -4.26 -15.14 -24.25
C LEU A 86 -4.79 -15.98 -25.41
N GLU A 87 -4.15 -15.89 -26.57
CA GLU A 87 -4.50 -16.72 -27.74
C GLU A 87 -4.42 -18.22 -27.40
N LEU A 88 -3.39 -18.63 -26.65
CA LEU A 88 -3.27 -20.01 -26.15
C LEU A 88 -4.37 -20.33 -25.13
N GLY A 89 -4.61 -19.42 -24.19
CA GLY A 89 -5.61 -19.60 -23.14
C GLY A 89 -7.03 -19.79 -23.70
N GLU A 90 -7.41 -18.99 -24.69
CA GLU A 90 -8.71 -19.10 -25.36
C GLU A 90 -8.79 -20.37 -26.22
N ALA A 91 -7.74 -20.68 -26.99
CA ALA A 91 -7.70 -21.88 -27.84
C ALA A 91 -7.81 -23.18 -27.02
N LEU A 92 -7.29 -23.19 -25.79
CA LEU A 92 -7.37 -24.32 -24.86
C LEU A 92 -8.66 -24.34 -24.03
N GLY A 93 -9.52 -23.32 -24.16
CA GLY A 93 -10.69 -23.13 -23.28
C GLY A 93 -10.29 -22.96 -21.82
N ALA A 94 -9.08 -22.44 -21.57
CA ALA A 94 -8.52 -22.19 -20.25
C ALA A 94 -8.87 -20.78 -19.73
N ILE A 95 -9.00 -19.81 -20.63
CA ILE A 95 -9.34 -18.42 -20.34
C ILE A 95 -10.60 -18.04 -21.15
N ASP A 96 -11.57 -17.41 -20.50
CA ASP A 96 -12.75 -16.84 -21.14
C ASP A 96 -12.87 -15.34 -20.80
N MET A 97 -12.40 -14.50 -21.73
CA MET A 97 -12.45 -13.05 -21.62
C MET A 97 -13.84 -12.50 -21.89
N GLU A 98 -14.60 -13.10 -22.80
CA GLU A 98 -15.92 -12.60 -23.21
C GLU A 98 -16.90 -12.65 -22.03
N ARG A 99 -16.98 -13.80 -21.33
CA ARG A 99 -17.81 -13.95 -20.14
C ARG A 99 -17.33 -13.03 -19.02
N GLY A 100 -16.02 -12.90 -18.83
CA GLY A 100 -15.44 -12.01 -17.82
C GLY A 100 -15.84 -10.56 -18.05
N ALA A 101 -15.66 -10.07 -19.28
CA ALA A 101 -16.06 -8.73 -19.68
C ALA A 101 -17.57 -8.48 -19.54
N LYS A 102 -18.39 -9.47 -19.94
CA LYS A 102 -19.85 -9.38 -19.87
C LYS A 102 -20.37 -9.29 -18.44
N VAL A 103 -19.75 -9.98 -17.49
CA VAL A 103 -20.24 -10.06 -16.10
C VAL A 103 -19.64 -8.95 -15.22
N SER A 104 -18.35 -8.67 -15.38
CA SER A 104 -17.59 -7.84 -14.43
C SER A 104 -16.95 -6.60 -15.06
N GLY A 105 -17.07 -6.40 -16.37
CA GLY A 105 -16.48 -5.27 -17.09
C GLY A 105 -15.04 -5.54 -17.53
N SER A 106 -14.33 -4.49 -17.96
CA SER A 106 -12.98 -4.64 -18.51
C SER A 106 -11.97 -5.20 -17.49
N ARG A 107 -10.96 -5.93 -18.00
CA ARG A 107 -9.88 -6.58 -17.22
C ARG A 107 -10.31 -7.76 -16.34
N PHE A 108 -11.53 -8.26 -16.49
CA PHE A 108 -11.98 -9.49 -15.85
C PHE A 108 -12.04 -10.65 -16.84
N TYR A 109 -11.75 -11.85 -16.35
CA TYR A 109 -11.76 -13.10 -17.10
C TYR A 109 -12.22 -14.24 -16.20
N TYR A 110 -12.69 -15.31 -16.81
CA TYR A 110 -12.85 -16.59 -16.12
C TYR A 110 -11.68 -17.50 -16.48
N LEU A 111 -11.11 -18.16 -15.48
CA LEU A 111 -10.33 -19.38 -15.71
C LEU A 111 -11.27 -20.57 -15.72
N THR A 112 -11.14 -21.44 -16.71
CA THR A 112 -12.02 -22.61 -16.89
C THR A 112 -11.21 -23.88 -17.14
N GLY A 113 -11.79 -25.03 -16.78
CA GLY A 113 -11.20 -26.34 -17.04
C GLY A 113 -9.74 -26.43 -16.62
N ILE A 114 -8.84 -26.62 -17.60
CA ILE A 114 -7.41 -26.75 -17.38
C ILE A 114 -6.78 -25.48 -16.77
N GLY A 115 -7.29 -24.28 -17.10
CA GLY A 115 -6.80 -23.01 -16.56
C GLY A 115 -7.09 -22.86 -15.07
N ALA A 116 -8.32 -23.21 -14.64
CA ALA A 116 -8.68 -23.20 -13.23
C ALA A 116 -7.89 -24.24 -12.43
N LEU A 117 -7.67 -25.42 -13.00
CA LEU A 117 -6.84 -26.46 -12.38
C LEU A 117 -5.38 -26.02 -12.24
N LEU A 118 -4.83 -25.34 -13.25
CA LEU A 118 -3.46 -24.82 -13.22
C LEU A 118 -3.30 -23.76 -12.13
N GLU A 119 -4.24 -22.83 -11.99
CA GLU A 119 -4.24 -21.81 -10.93
C GLU A 119 -4.19 -22.46 -9.54
N LEU A 120 -5.08 -23.42 -9.28
CA LEU A 120 -5.11 -24.14 -8.00
C LEU A 120 -3.82 -24.92 -7.76
N ALA A 121 -3.23 -25.52 -8.80
CA ALA A 121 -1.97 -26.22 -8.70
C ALA A 121 -0.81 -25.28 -8.35
N LEU A 122 -0.73 -24.10 -8.98
CA LEU A 122 0.31 -23.10 -8.71
C LEU A 122 0.22 -22.55 -7.29
N VAL A 123 -0.99 -22.20 -6.84
CA VAL A 123 -1.21 -21.74 -5.45
C VAL A 123 -0.77 -22.80 -4.45
N ASN A 124 -1.18 -24.06 -4.65
CA ASN A 124 -0.80 -25.15 -3.76
C ASN A 124 0.71 -25.43 -3.78
N ALA A 125 1.35 -25.36 -4.95
CA ALA A 125 2.79 -25.54 -5.06
C ALA A 125 3.56 -24.44 -4.32
N ALA A 126 3.15 -23.18 -4.46
CA ALA A 126 3.77 -22.06 -3.76
C ALA A 126 3.62 -22.16 -2.24
N ILE A 127 2.42 -22.52 -1.76
CA ILE A 127 2.16 -22.73 -0.33
C ILE A 127 3.01 -23.89 0.20
N ALA A 128 3.07 -25.02 -0.51
CA ALA A 128 3.89 -26.16 -0.12
C ALA A 128 5.36 -25.77 0.03
N GLN A 129 5.93 -25.10 -0.98
CA GLN A 129 7.31 -24.62 -0.94
C GLN A 129 7.57 -23.66 0.22
N ALA A 130 6.67 -22.71 0.48
CA ALA A 130 6.79 -21.78 1.59
C ALA A 130 6.73 -22.49 2.95
N THR A 131 5.82 -23.44 3.12
CA THR A 131 5.71 -24.22 4.36
C THR A 131 6.94 -25.09 4.62
N GLU A 132 7.52 -25.69 3.58
CA GLU A 132 8.77 -26.44 3.66
C GLU A 132 9.94 -25.54 4.09
N ALA A 133 9.94 -24.27 3.65
CA ALA A 133 10.89 -23.25 4.08
C ALA A 133 10.60 -22.66 5.50
N GLY A 134 9.58 -23.16 6.20
CA GLY A 134 9.26 -22.78 7.58
C GLY A 134 8.32 -21.59 7.73
N PHE A 135 7.70 -21.11 6.65
CA PHE A 135 6.67 -20.07 6.73
C PHE A 135 5.36 -20.63 7.30
N ILE A 136 4.66 -19.81 8.10
CA ILE A 136 3.36 -20.16 8.68
C ILE A 136 2.26 -19.62 7.75
N PRO A 137 1.42 -20.48 7.14
CA PRO A 137 0.35 -20.03 6.27
C PRO A 137 -0.77 -19.39 7.09
N MET A 138 -1.30 -18.27 6.60
CA MET A 138 -2.36 -17.51 7.25
C MET A 138 -3.46 -17.22 6.24
N LEU A 139 -4.72 -17.36 6.65
CA LEU A 139 -5.89 -16.90 5.89
C LEU A 139 -6.44 -15.66 6.58
N THR A 140 -6.42 -14.52 5.88
CA THR A 140 -6.89 -13.23 6.42
C THR A 140 -8.28 -12.89 5.90
N PRO A 141 -9.05 -12.04 6.61
CA PRO A 141 -10.26 -11.45 6.04
C PRO A 141 -9.96 -10.70 4.73
N ALA A 142 -10.88 -10.82 3.78
CA ALA A 142 -10.86 -10.10 2.51
C ALA A 142 -11.59 -8.75 2.61
#